data_AF-A0A813QR98-F1
#
_entry.id   AF-A0A813QR98-F1
#
_cell.length_a   1.000
_cell.length_b   1.000
_cell.length_c   1.000
_cell.angle_alpha   90.00
_cell.angle_beta   90.00
_cell.angle_gamma   90.00
#
_symmetry.space_group_name_H-M   'P 1'
#
loop_
_entity.id
_entity.type
_entity.pdbx_description
1 polymer ?
#
loop_
_entity_poly.entity_id
_entity_poly.type
_entity_poly.pdbx_seq_one_letter_code
_entity_poly.pdbx_strand_id
1 'polypeptide(L)'
;MIHHPTTLCNNVVCKNSGACNIISPTDSTCWCLLGFHGKYCERQRAASRCNEIQCQNGAMCYEHSPAMSVFAYCLCPPGFTGRFCETEYFRCSQVGTFVDQYQCAQGSYFLCDYTNRLIVGTCPKGLRFNLNKMSCDHASSVICPNI
;
A
#
# COMPACT_ATOMS: atom_id res chain seq x y z
N MET A 1 -36.62 -32.86 21.05
CA MET A 1 -35.37 -33.46 20.55
C MET A 1 -34.48 -32.32 20.11
N ILE A 2 -33.38 -32.07 20.83
CA ILE A 2 -32.43 -31.01 20.52
C ILE A 2 -31.39 -31.65 19.59
N HIS A 3 -31.43 -31.36 18.29
CA HIS A 3 -30.40 -31.86 17.37
C HIS A 3 -29.09 -31.15 17.70
N HIS A 4 -28.08 -31.92 18.11
CA HIS A 4 -26.73 -31.43 18.32
C HIS A 4 -26.16 -30.83 17.02
N PRO A 5 -25.47 -29.69 17.08
CA PRO A 5 -24.95 -28.97 15.90
C PRO A 5 -23.73 -29.66 15.24
N THR A 6 -23.43 -30.91 15.55
CA THR A 6 -22.24 -31.64 15.05
C THR A 6 -22.35 -32.13 13.61
N THR A 7 -23.53 -32.08 12.98
CA THR A 7 -23.71 -32.57 11.60
C THR A 7 -23.13 -31.65 10.53
N LEU A 8 -22.99 -30.35 10.82
CA LEU A 8 -22.60 -29.38 9.80
C LEU A 8 -21.17 -29.62 9.29
N CYS A 9 -20.25 -29.95 10.20
CA CYS A 9 -18.87 -30.29 9.82
C CYS A 9 -18.69 -31.71 9.28
N ASN A 10 -19.69 -32.59 9.40
CA ASN A 10 -19.60 -33.94 8.82
C ASN A 10 -19.64 -33.92 7.29
N ASN A 11 -20.30 -32.92 6.70
CA ASN A 11 -20.42 -32.77 5.24
C ASN A 11 -19.44 -31.74 4.65
N VAL A 12 -18.60 -31.12 5.48
CA VAL A 12 -17.64 -30.10 5.05
C VAL A 12 -16.23 -30.65 5.16
N VAL A 13 -15.59 -30.84 4.01
CA VAL A 13 -14.20 -31.30 3.93
C VAL A 13 -13.29 -30.11 3.68
N CYS A 14 -12.61 -29.63 4.72
CA CYS A 14 -11.57 -28.62 4.59
C CYS A 14 -10.27 -29.27 4.04
N LYS A 15 -9.73 -28.71 2.96
CA LYS A 15 -8.46 -29.11 2.34
C LYS A 15 -7.27 -28.48 3.07
N ASN A 16 -6.06 -28.93 2.72
CA ASN A 16 -4.79 -28.35 3.18
C ASN A 16 -4.70 -28.17 4.70
N SER A 17 -5.14 -29.18 5.44
CA SER A 17 -5.16 -29.20 6.90
C SER A 17 -5.96 -28.07 7.56
N GLY A 18 -6.93 -27.49 6.84
CA GLY A 18 -7.91 -26.57 7.43
C GLY A 18 -8.83 -27.28 8.42
N ALA A 19 -9.34 -26.53 9.40
CA ALA A 19 -10.25 -27.03 10.43
C ALA A 19 -11.68 -26.55 10.16
N CYS A 20 -12.67 -27.43 10.24
CA CYS A 20 -14.07 -27.01 10.12
C CYS A 20 -14.52 -26.30 11.41
N ASN A 21 -15.18 -25.15 11.25
CA ASN A 21 -15.78 -24.39 12.34
C ASN A 21 -17.25 -24.09 12.05
N ILE A 22 -18.12 -24.34 13.01
CA ILE A 22 -19.54 -24.03 12.97
C ILE A 22 -19.73 -22.58 13.43
N ILE A 23 -20.16 -21.71 12.51
CA ILE A 23 -20.35 -20.28 12.78
C ILE A 23 -21.79 -19.94 13.16
N SER A 24 -22.75 -20.81 12.82
CA SER A 24 -24.14 -20.69 13.27
C SER A 24 -24.82 -22.06 13.27
N PRO A 25 -26.02 -22.21 13.86
CA PRO A 25 -26.76 -23.48 13.86
C PRO A 25 -27.02 -24.07 12.47
N THR A 26 -26.97 -23.24 11.42
CA THR A 26 -27.21 -23.63 10.03
C THR A 26 -26.03 -23.35 9.10
N ASP A 27 -24.91 -22.82 9.60
CA ASP A 27 -23.77 -22.44 8.76
C ASP A 27 -22.40 -22.83 9.35
N SER A 28 -21.50 -23.27 8.48
CA SER A 28 -20.13 -23.71 8.82
C SER A 28 -19.14 -23.22 7.78
N THR A 29 -17.92 -22.98 8.23
CA THR A 29 -16.81 -22.50 7.40
C THR A 29 -15.53 -23.25 7.72
N CYS A 30 -14.58 -23.23 6.79
CA CYS A 30 -13.24 -23.76 7.04
C CYS A 30 -12.31 -22.65 7.55
N TRP A 31 -11.67 -22.89 8.68
CA TRP A 31 -10.50 -22.15 9.13
C TRP A 31 -9.27 -22.66 8.39
N CYS A 32 -8.73 -21.82 7.51
CA CYS A 32 -7.56 -22.16 6.71
C CYS A 32 -6.26 -21.87 7.45
N LEU A 33 -5.28 -22.77 7.32
CA LEU A 33 -3.92 -22.51 7.74
C LEU A 33 -3.27 -21.38 6.91
N LEU A 34 -2.22 -20.79 7.46
CA LEU A 34 -1.40 -19.80 6.76
C LEU A 34 -0.95 -20.35 5.40
N GLY A 35 -1.08 -19.51 4.37
CA GLY A 35 -0.76 -19.93 3.00
C GLY A 35 -1.91 -20.62 2.26
N PHE A 36 -3.12 -20.72 2.82
CA PHE A 36 -4.28 -21.28 2.13
C PHE A 36 -5.52 -20.37 2.24
N HIS A 37 -6.43 -20.49 1.28
CA HIS A 37 -7.70 -19.77 1.22
C HIS A 37 -8.74 -20.51 0.35
N GLY A 38 -9.94 -19.95 0.24
CA GLY A 38 -11.08 -20.57 -0.44
C GLY A 38 -12.11 -21.11 0.57
N LYS A 39 -13.31 -21.44 0.09
CA LYS A 39 -14.41 -21.90 0.96
C LYS A 39 -14.04 -23.16 1.74
N TYR A 40 -13.24 -24.02 1.12
CA TYR A 40 -12.78 -25.27 1.68
C TYR A 40 -11.25 -25.29 1.82
N CYS A 41 -10.59 -24.13 1.89
CA CYS A 41 -9.13 -24.01 1.93
C CYS A 41 -8.42 -24.71 0.76
N GLU A 42 -9.10 -24.87 -0.37
CA GLU A 42 -8.62 -25.64 -1.53
C GLU A 42 -7.56 -24.91 -2.35
N ARG A 43 -7.38 -23.61 -2.10
CA ARG A 43 -6.46 -22.75 -2.84
C ARG A 43 -5.26 -22.41 -1.98
N GLN A 44 -4.07 -22.56 -2.54
CA GLN A 44 -2.85 -22.07 -1.92
C GLN A 44 -2.74 -20.56 -2.17
N ARG A 45 -2.55 -19.76 -1.13
CA ARG A 45 -2.11 -18.37 -1.30
C ARG A 45 -0.74 -18.42 -1.96
N ALA A 46 -0.57 -17.64 -3.03
CA ALA A 46 0.73 -17.46 -3.64
C ALA A 46 1.76 -17.03 -2.58
N ALA A 47 3.03 -17.41 -2.79
CA ALA A 47 4.13 -16.78 -2.07
C ALA A 47 4.02 -15.25 -2.24
N SER A 48 4.47 -14.49 -1.23
CA SER A 48 4.46 -13.03 -1.29
C SER A 48 5.08 -12.57 -2.62
N ARG A 49 4.30 -11.86 -3.44
CA ARG A 49 4.73 -11.15 -4.65
C ARG A 49 5.85 -10.16 -4.34
N CYS A 50 5.97 -9.68 -3.10
CA CYS A 50 7.13 -8.88 -2.70
C CYS A 50 8.46 -9.63 -2.75
N ASN A 51 8.46 -10.97 -2.70
CA ASN A 51 9.69 -11.75 -2.93
C ASN A 51 10.15 -11.71 -4.40
N GLU A 52 9.23 -11.42 -5.32
CA GLU A 52 9.50 -11.30 -6.76
C GLU A 52 9.88 -9.85 -7.16
N ILE A 53 9.67 -8.88 -6.27
CA ILE A 53 9.87 -7.45 -6.53
C ILE A 53 11.01 -6.92 -5.66
N GLN A 54 12.06 -6.43 -6.31
CA GLN A 54 13.16 -5.76 -5.63
C GLN A 54 12.98 -4.24 -5.69
N CYS A 55 12.36 -3.67 -4.66
CA CYS A 55 12.27 -2.22 -4.51
C CYS A 55 13.66 -1.64 -4.18
N GLN A 56 14.01 -0.52 -4.83
CA GLN A 56 15.31 0.14 -4.69
C GLN A 56 15.23 1.36 -3.76
N ASN A 57 16.39 1.93 -3.44
CA ASN A 57 16.53 3.21 -2.73
C ASN A 57 15.79 3.28 -1.37
N GLY A 58 15.68 2.15 -0.67
CA GLY A 58 15.01 2.08 0.63
C GLY A 58 13.47 2.07 0.57
N ALA A 59 12.90 1.87 -0.62
CA ALA A 59 11.46 1.70 -0.80
C ALA A 59 10.92 0.43 -0.11
N MET A 60 9.70 0.53 0.40
CA MET A 60 8.99 -0.60 1.00
C MET A 60 8.09 -1.27 -0.04
N CYS A 61 8.09 -2.60 -0.06
CA CYS A 61 7.15 -3.36 -0.89
C CYS A 61 5.84 -3.59 -0.14
N TYR A 62 4.73 -3.35 -0.83
CA TYR A 62 3.39 -3.62 -0.33
C TYR A 62 2.67 -4.62 -1.23
N GLU A 63 1.96 -5.55 -0.61
CA GLU A 63 1.07 -6.47 -1.30
C GLU A 63 -0.37 -6.02 -1.16
N HIS A 64 -1.08 -6.00 -2.29
CA HIS A 64 -2.52 -5.89 -2.32
C HIS A 64 -3.10 -7.23 -2.74
N SER A 65 -3.93 -7.82 -1.87
CA SER A 65 -4.55 -9.13 -2.08
C SER A 65 -6.07 -9.02 -2.18
N PRO A 66 -6.63 -8.48 -3.28
CA PRO A 66 -8.06 -8.62 -3.55
C PRO A 66 -8.43 -10.10 -3.70
N ALA A 67 -9.69 -10.45 -3.44
CA ALA A 67 -10.16 -11.85 -3.30
C ALA A 67 -9.86 -12.78 -4.51
N MET A 68 -9.50 -12.22 -5.68
CA MET A 68 -9.24 -12.95 -6.93
C MET A 68 -7.85 -12.72 -7.55
N SER A 69 -7.02 -11.81 -7.03
CA SER A 69 -5.66 -11.58 -7.53
C SER A 69 -4.75 -11.06 -6.43
N VAL A 70 -3.45 -11.30 -6.52
CA VAL A 70 -2.45 -10.68 -5.65
C VAL A 70 -1.48 -9.91 -6.53
N PHE A 71 -1.34 -8.62 -6.29
CA PHE A 71 -0.33 -7.79 -6.91
C PHE A 71 0.48 -7.07 -5.83
N ALA A 72 1.75 -6.78 -6.13
CA ALA A 72 2.62 -6.02 -5.25
C ALA A 72 3.16 -4.79 -5.96
N TYR A 73 3.47 -3.75 -5.20
CA TYR A 73 4.03 -2.49 -5.69
C TYR A 73 4.99 -1.90 -4.66
N CYS A 74 5.95 -1.11 -5.15
CA CYS A 74 6.89 -0.39 -4.30
C CYS A 74 6.30 0.97 -3.90
N LEU A 75 6.32 1.27 -2.61
CA LEU A 75 6.06 2.62 -2.10
C LEU A 75 7.37 3.40 -2.12
N CYS A 76 7.49 4.32 -3.06
CA CYS A 76 8.72 5.07 -3.25
C CYS A 76 8.93 6.11 -2.16
N PRO A 77 10.17 6.23 -1.63
CA PRO A 77 10.52 7.30 -0.73
C PRO A 77 10.51 8.65 -1.48
N PRO A 78 10.45 9.77 -0.73
CA PRO A 78 10.49 11.11 -1.31
C PRO A 78 11.72 11.31 -2.20
N GLY A 79 11.51 11.91 -3.37
CA GLY A 79 12.57 12.13 -4.37
C GLY A 79 12.84 10.95 -5.31
N PHE A 80 12.14 9.81 -5.15
CA PHE A 80 12.26 8.63 -6.00
C PHE A 80 10.95 8.28 -6.72
N THR A 81 11.07 7.72 -7.92
CA THR A 81 9.95 7.28 -8.77
C THR A 81 10.34 6.04 -9.59
N GLY A 82 9.38 5.50 -10.35
CA GLY A 82 9.54 4.27 -11.13
C GLY A 82 8.81 3.09 -10.49
N ARG A 83 8.71 1.97 -11.22
CA ARG A 83 7.99 0.77 -10.75
C ARG A 83 8.67 0.15 -9.52
N PHE A 84 9.99 0.24 -9.48
CA PHE A 84 10.84 -0.30 -8.44
C PHE A 84 11.51 0.82 -7.62
N CYS A 85 11.07 2.07 -7.79
CA CYS A 85 11.67 3.26 -7.17
C CYS A 85 13.15 3.46 -7.54
N GLU A 86 13.50 3.06 -8.77
CA GLU A 86 14.85 3.06 -9.32
C GLU A 86 15.34 4.44 -9.77
N THR A 87 14.41 5.39 -9.99
CA THR A 87 14.74 6.71 -10.54
C THR A 87 14.76 7.76 -9.44
N GLU A 88 15.93 8.33 -9.15
CA GLU A 88 16.06 9.54 -8.34
C GLU A 88 15.72 10.76 -9.21
N TYR A 89 14.66 11.48 -8.88
CA TYR A 89 14.26 12.69 -9.60
C TYR A 89 14.55 13.97 -8.81
N PHE A 90 14.73 13.85 -7.50
CA PHE A 90 15.03 14.99 -6.64
C PHE A 90 16.00 14.59 -5.53
N ARG A 91 16.99 15.45 -5.33
CA ARG A 91 17.92 15.42 -4.21
C ARG A 91 18.26 16.84 -3.80
N CYS A 92 18.61 17.06 -2.54
CA CYS A 92 19.06 18.37 -2.09
C CYS A 92 20.42 18.70 -2.71
N SER A 93 20.45 19.77 -3.50
CA SER A 93 21.68 20.35 -4.06
C SER A 93 22.01 21.72 -3.47
N GLN A 94 21.02 22.36 -2.85
CA GLN A 94 21.14 23.65 -2.19
C GLN A 94 20.02 23.80 -1.14
N VAL A 95 20.24 24.69 -0.17
CA VAL A 95 19.26 25.01 0.87
C VAL A 95 18.06 25.72 0.23
N GLY A 96 16.85 25.33 0.60
CA GLY A 96 15.65 26.00 0.11
C GLY A 96 14.40 25.12 0.14
N THR A 97 13.33 25.66 -0.45
CA THR A 97 12.04 24.99 -0.59
C THR A 97 11.74 24.74 -2.05
N PHE A 98 11.30 23.53 -2.39
CA PHE A 98 11.06 23.09 -3.76
C PHE A 98 9.70 22.41 -3.84
N VAL A 99 9.01 22.51 -4.97
CA VAL A 99 7.77 21.78 -5.19
C VAL A 99 8.10 20.33 -5.55
N ASP A 100 7.38 19.38 -4.96
CA ASP A 100 7.49 17.98 -5.35
C ASP A 100 6.81 17.79 -6.72
N GLN A 101 7.59 17.62 -7.78
CA GLN A 101 7.06 17.54 -9.13
C GLN A 101 6.14 16.35 -9.41
N TYR A 102 6.16 15.30 -8.57
CA TYR A 102 5.29 14.13 -8.74
C TYR A 102 4.10 14.12 -7.76
N GLN A 103 4.24 14.81 -6.61
CA GLN A 103 3.20 14.87 -5.58
C GLN A 103 2.70 16.30 -5.29
N CYS A 104 2.98 17.27 -6.17
CA CYS A 104 2.50 18.65 -6.06
C CYS A 104 0.96 18.73 -5.99
N ALA A 105 0.26 17.88 -6.75
CA ALA A 105 -1.21 17.81 -6.72
C ALA A 105 -1.75 17.48 -5.32
N GLN A 106 -0.99 16.72 -4.56
CA GLN A 106 -1.29 16.25 -3.21
C GLN A 106 -0.81 17.24 -2.15
N GLY A 107 -0.20 18.36 -2.56
CA GLY A 107 0.31 19.41 -1.69
C GLY A 107 1.70 19.11 -1.11
N SER A 108 2.41 18.10 -1.62
CA SER A 108 3.78 17.78 -1.20
C SER A 108 4.78 18.83 -1.70
N TYR A 109 5.76 19.14 -0.87
CA TYR A 109 6.90 19.99 -1.19
C TYR A 109 8.13 19.55 -0.38
N PHE A 110 9.31 19.93 -0.84
CA PHE A 110 10.59 19.59 -0.22
C PHE A 110 11.22 20.79 0.44
N LEU A 111 11.83 20.54 1.58
CA LEU A 111 12.64 21.46 2.36
C LEU A 111 14.04 20.84 2.45
N CYS A 112 15.03 21.53 1.92
CA CYS A 112 16.43 21.14 2.04
C CYS A 112 17.10 22.01 3.09
N ASP A 113 17.61 21.38 4.15
CA ASP A 113 18.35 22.09 5.19
C ASP A 113 19.83 22.31 4.81
N TYR A 114 20.58 22.96 5.70
CA TYR A 114 22.00 23.26 5.52
C TYR A 114 22.91 22.02 5.55
N THR A 115 22.38 20.85 5.92
CA THR A 115 23.09 19.57 5.90
C THR A 115 22.76 18.73 4.66
N ASN A 116 22.04 19.31 3.68
CA ASN A 116 21.48 18.61 2.51
C ASN A 116 20.49 17.51 2.89
N ARG A 117 19.87 17.59 4.08
CA ARG A 117 18.83 16.65 4.45
C ARG A 117 17.52 17.06 3.79
N LEU A 118 16.89 16.08 3.15
CA LEU A 118 15.54 16.21 2.59
C LEU A 118 14.50 16.08 3.70
N ILE A 119 13.66 17.10 3.84
CA ILE A 119 12.47 17.10 4.69
C ILE A 119 11.25 17.27 3.78
N VAL A 120 10.23 16.43 3.97
CA VAL A 120 8.98 16.54 3.21
C VAL A 120 7.99 17.35 4.01
N GLY A 121 7.47 18.40 3.39
CA GLY A 121 6.33 19.16 3.87
C GLY A 121 5.06 18.79 3.08
N THR A 122 3.91 18.89 3.74
CA THR A 122 2.61 18.68 3.11
C THR A 122 1.68 19.84 3.44
N CYS A 123 1.02 20.38 2.43
CA CYS A 123 -0.04 21.35 2.63
C CYS A 123 -1.34 20.70 3.14
N PRO A 124 -2.21 21.46 3.81
CA PRO A 124 -3.56 21.01 4.13
C PRO A 124 -4.31 20.55 2.90
N LYS A 125 -5.28 19.65 3.08
CA LYS A 125 -6.06 19.04 2.00
C LYS A 125 -6.65 20.12 1.07
N GLY A 126 -6.41 19.98 -0.23
CA GLY A 126 -6.92 20.88 -1.28
C GLY A 126 -6.04 22.10 -1.56
N LEU A 127 -4.99 22.33 -0.75
CA LEU A 127 -4.00 23.37 -0.98
C LEU A 127 -2.72 22.79 -1.59
N ARG A 128 -1.95 23.66 -2.25
CA ARG A 128 -0.66 23.34 -2.86
C ARG A 128 0.38 24.34 -2.42
N PHE A 129 1.64 23.94 -2.37
CA PHE A 129 2.71 24.85 -1.97
C PHE A 129 3.02 25.86 -3.08
N ASN A 130 2.90 27.15 -2.78
CA ASN A 130 3.17 28.24 -3.71
C ASN A 130 4.57 28.81 -3.44
N LEU A 131 5.51 28.58 -4.37
CA LEU A 131 6.89 29.07 -4.25
C LEU A 131 7.00 30.61 -4.28
N ASN A 132 6.08 31.30 -4.94
CA ASN A 132 6.09 32.77 -4.99
C ASN A 132 5.66 33.39 -3.66
N LYS A 133 4.75 32.73 -2.93
CA LYS A 133 4.25 33.18 -1.63
C LYS A 133 4.95 32.50 -0.44
N MET A 134 5.75 31.47 -0.70
CA MET A 134 6.36 30.59 0.31
C MET A 134 5.34 30.04 1.30
N SER A 135 4.13 29.72 0.83
CA SER A 135 3.02 29.27 1.66
C SER A 135 2.04 28.36 0.90
N CYS A 136 1.23 27.61 1.64
CA CYS A 136 0.16 26.82 1.04
C CYS A 136 -0.96 27.73 0.53
N ASP A 137 -1.30 27.58 -0.74
CA ASP A 137 -2.27 28.41 -1.45
C ASP A 137 -3.27 27.54 -2.21
N HIS A 138 -4.32 28.16 -2.74
CA HIS A 138 -5.31 27.48 -3.57
C HIS A 138 -4.66 26.85 -4.80
N ALA A 139 -5.12 25.64 -5.14
CA ALA A 139 -4.60 24.87 -6.27
C ALA A 139 -4.65 25.62 -7.63
N SER A 140 -5.58 26.57 -7.80
CA SER A 140 -5.70 27.42 -8.98
C SER A 140 -4.55 28.43 -9.13
N SER A 141 -3.84 28.74 -8.05
CA SER A 141 -2.72 29.69 -8.03
C SER A 141 -1.36 29.01 -8.07
N VAL A 142 -1.32 27.67 -8.18
CA VAL A 142 -0.09 26.87 -8.20
C VAL A 142 -0.08 25.95 -9.41
N ILE A 143 0.95 26.10 -10.24
CA ILE A 143 1.20 25.22 -11.38
C ILE A 143 2.07 24.07 -10.90
N CYS A 144 1.54 22.86 -10.99
CA CYS A 144 2.31 21.65 -10.74
C CYS A 144 2.96 21.18 -12.04
N PRO A 145 4.28 20.90 -12.04
CA PRO A 145 4.89 20.18 -13.15
C PRO A 145 4.26 18.79 -13.31
N ASN A 146 4.28 18.23 -14.52
CA ASN A 146 3.90 16.84 -14.82
C ASN A 146 2.45 16.43 -14.42
N ILE A 147 1.51 17.37 -14.40
CA ILE A 147 0.05 17.12 -14.40
C ILE A 147 -0.51 17.34 -15.80
#